data_AF-A0A0M3RJT0-F1
#
_entry.id   AF-A0A0M3RJT0-F1
#
_cell.length_a   1.000
_cell.length_b   1.000
_cell.length_c   1.000
_cell.angle_alpha   90.00
_cell.angle_beta   90.00
_cell.angle_gamma   90.00
#
_symmetry.space_group_name_H-M   'P 1'
#
loop_
_entity.id
_entity.type
_entity.pdbx_description
1 polymer ?
#
loop_
_entity_poly.entity_id
_entity_poly.type
_entity_poly.pdbx_seq_one_letter_code
_entity_poly.pdbx_strand_id
1 'polypeptide(L)'
;MSASGTPAARSAADGPAARSAPQEAADAGSDGAAARARGIKHSVTARTKARRRAVEILFEADQRGLLRPDHSRAADYGEHGDYDDYDGHGDYDGRDEARNARPDESEAAEALRDLAAERAERSANHTPAPAYAREILAGVADHLAEVDEAIETYAQGWALARMPAVDRAIARVATWEIVWNDDVDAPVAVDEAMTLARMLSTDDSPRYLGGLLGRIGDLADTLR
;
A
#
# COMPACT_ATOMS: atom_id res chain seq x y z
N MET A 1 18.24 38.91 -80.61
CA MET A 1 18.44 40.35 -80.85
C MET A 1 17.65 41.10 -79.80
N SER A 2 18.30 42.12 -79.25
CA SER A 2 18.06 42.77 -77.96
C SER A 2 16.80 43.63 -77.85
N ALA A 3 16.55 44.01 -76.59
CA ALA A 3 16.03 45.29 -76.07
C ALA A 3 14.65 45.15 -75.40
N SER A 4 14.54 45.21 -74.07
CA SER A 4 14.89 46.29 -73.12
C SER A 4 13.95 47.49 -73.25
N GLY A 5 13.26 47.83 -72.16
CA GLY A 5 12.44 49.04 -72.07
C GLY A 5 11.51 49.11 -70.86
N THR A 6 12.06 49.27 -69.66
CA THR A 6 11.43 50.02 -68.54
C THR A 6 11.54 51.54 -68.88
N PRO A 7 10.89 52.55 -68.22
CA PRO A 7 10.27 52.55 -66.88
C PRO A 7 9.08 53.54 -66.61
N ALA A 8 8.68 53.61 -65.33
CA ALA A 8 8.19 54.80 -64.56
C ALA A 8 6.74 55.32 -64.82
N ALA A 9 6.00 55.93 -63.88
CA ALA A 9 6.00 56.04 -62.41
C ALA A 9 4.71 56.80 -61.98
N ARG A 10 4.33 56.67 -60.69
CA ARG A 10 3.51 57.58 -59.82
C ARG A 10 1.99 57.70 -60.04
N SER A 11 1.20 57.31 -59.02
CA SER A 11 0.58 58.23 -58.03
C SER A 11 -0.42 57.49 -57.11
N ALA A 12 -0.35 57.80 -55.81
CA ALA A 12 -1.28 57.43 -54.72
C ALA A 12 -2.67 58.08 -54.93
N ALA A 13 -3.79 57.74 -54.28
CA ALA A 13 -4.19 56.97 -53.10
C ALA A 13 -5.65 56.46 -53.38
N ASP A 14 -6.42 55.71 -52.60
CA ASP A 14 -6.49 55.37 -51.18
C ASP A 14 -7.51 54.20 -51.11
N GLY A 15 -7.32 53.23 -50.22
CA GLY A 15 -8.25 52.11 -50.09
C GLY A 15 -8.03 51.31 -48.81
N PRO A 16 -9.08 51.01 -48.03
CA PRO A 16 -8.98 50.05 -46.94
C PRO A 16 -9.72 48.76 -47.30
N ALA A 17 -9.05 47.62 -47.16
CA ALA A 17 -9.51 46.48 -46.35
C ALA A 17 -8.81 45.16 -46.72
N ALA A 18 -8.56 44.39 -45.66
CA ALA A 18 -8.40 42.94 -45.60
C ALA A 18 -7.16 42.31 -46.28
N ARG A 19 -6.16 41.95 -45.45
CA ARG A 19 -5.12 40.98 -45.82
C ARG A 19 -5.62 39.56 -45.58
N SER A 20 -5.64 38.81 -46.68
CA SER A 20 -5.75 37.36 -46.77
C SER A 20 -4.56 36.66 -46.13
N ALA A 21 -4.81 35.54 -45.44
CA ALA A 21 -3.82 34.54 -45.10
C ALA A 21 -3.54 33.64 -46.33
N PRO A 22 -2.29 33.18 -46.56
CA PRO A 22 -2.05 32.09 -47.49
C PRO A 22 -1.98 30.75 -46.76
N GLN A 23 -2.53 29.77 -47.46
CA GLN A 23 -2.60 28.35 -47.18
C GLN A 23 -1.43 27.67 -47.90
N GLU A 24 -0.59 26.92 -47.19
CA GLU A 24 0.29 25.91 -47.79
C GLU A 24 -0.01 24.54 -47.21
N ALA A 25 -0.09 23.57 -48.11
CA ALA A 25 -0.57 22.22 -47.88
C ALA A 25 0.60 21.23 -47.75
N ALA A 26 0.39 20.28 -46.84
CA ALA A 26 0.77 18.87 -46.83
C ALA A 26 2.23 18.45 -47.10
N ASP A 27 2.84 17.75 -46.14
CA ASP A 27 3.11 16.30 -46.29
C ASP A 27 3.35 15.63 -44.92
N ALA A 28 3.13 14.33 -44.90
CA ALA A 28 2.93 13.41 -43.80
C ALA A 28 4.11 13.22 -42.82
N GLY A 29 3.75 12.85 -41.59
CA GLY A 29 4.66 12.39 -40.56
C GLY A 29 3.86 11.88 -39.36
N SER A 30 3.27 10.69 -39.52
CA SER A 30 2.57 9.96 -38.48
C SER A 30 3.54 9.50 -37.38
N ASP A 31 3.91 10.38 -36.46
CA ASP A 31 4.78 10.02 -35.31
C ASP A 31 4.33 10.70 -33.99
N GLY A 32 3.05 11.02 -33.86
CA GLY A 32 2.48 11.63 -32.64
C GLY A 32 1.76 10.65 -31.69
N ALA A 33 1.61 9.38 -32.07
CA ALA A 33 0.77 8.42 -31.33
C ALA A 33 1.54 7.48 -30.39
N ALA A 34 2.86 7.37 -30.53
CA ALA A 34 3.68 6.41 -29.76
C ALA A 34 4.38 7.00 -28.52
N ALA A 35 4.08 8.26 -28.13
CA ALA A 35 4.75 8.92 -26.99
C ALA A 35 3.98 8.86 -25.66
N ARG A 36 2.87 8.13 -25.58
CA ARG A 36 2.01 8.01 -24.37
C ARG A 36 1.98 6.63 -23.73
N ALA A 37 3.03 5.84 -23.95
CA ALA A 37 3.21 4.55 -23.29
C ALA A 37 4.69 4.33 -22.87
N ARG A 38 5.34 5.36 -22.35
CA ARG A 38 6.59 5.15 -21.60
C ARG A 38 6.23 4.96 -20.14
N GLY A 39 6.15 3.70 -19.74
CA GLY A 39 5.90 3.28 -18.37
C GLY A 39 6.75 4.08 -17.40
N ILE A 40 6.07 4.71 -16.45
CA ILE A 40 6.71 5.37 -15.32
C ILE A 40 7.45 4.26 -14.57
N LYS A 41 8.77 4.21 -14.75
CA LYS A 41 9.61 3.44 -13.85
C LYS A 41 9.49 4.15 -12.50
N HIS A 42 8.71 3.57 -11.59
CA HIS A 42 8.49 4.08 -10.24
C HIS A 42 9.83 4.21 -9.53
N SER A 43 10.41 5.43 -9.53
CA SER A 43 11.49 5.72 -8.59
C SER A 43 10.86 5.62 -7.21
N VAL A 44 11.36 4.72 -6.36
CA VAL A 44 10.84 4.52 -5.01
C VAL A 44 10.85 5.86 -4.28
N THR A 45 9.67 6.43 -4.05
CA THR A 45 9.52 7.75 -3.44
C THR A 45 9.94 7.71 -1.98
N ALA A 46 10.13 8.88 -1.35
CA ALA A 46 10.36 8.95 0.08
C ALA A 46 9.23 8.27 0.89
N ARG A 47 7.97 8.39 0.44
CA ARG A 47 6.82 7.71 1.04
C ARG A 47 6.89 6.19 0.86
N THR A 48 7.22 5.69 -0.32
CA THR A 48 7.38 4.24 -0.54
C THR A 48 8.48 3.66 0.34
N LYS A 49 9.61 4.37 0.52
CA LYS A 49 10.67 3.97 1.46
C LYS A 49 10.18 3.97 2.92
N ALA A 50 9.39 4.96 3.30
CA ALA A 50 8.81 5.05 4.64
C ALA A 50 7.82 3.90 4.91
N ARG A 51 6.91 3.59 3.97
CA ARG A 51 6.00 2.44 4.08
C ARG A 51 6.75 1.13 4.22
N ARG A 52 7.76 0.91 3.37
CA ARG A 52 8.64 -0.26 3.48
C ARG A 52 9.25 -0.37 4.87
N ARG A 53 9.72 0.75 5.43
CA ARG A 53 10.29 0.74 6.78
C ARG A 53 9.26 0.41 7.86
N ALA A 54 8.03 0.91 7.75
CA ALA A 54 6.94 0.54 8.65
C ALA A 54 6.60 -0.96 8.55
N VAL A 55 6.52 -1.50 7.32
CA VAL A 55 6.30 -2.93 7.06
C VAL A 55 7.39 -3.80 7.71
N GLU A 56 8.67 -3.42 7.59
CA GLU A 56 9.78 -4.14 8.23
C GLU A 56 9.64 -4.19 9.76
N ILE A 57 9.22 -3.10 10.38
CA ILE A 57 9.04 -3.02 11.85
C ILE A 57 7.82 -3.83 12.29
N LEU A 58 6.70 -3.74 11.57
CA LEU A 58 5.49 -4.54 11.83
C LEU A 58 5.75 -6.04 11.64
N PHE A 59 6.47 -6.41 10.57
CA PHE A 59 6.89 -7.78 10.35
C PHE A 59 7.74 -8.28 11.53
N GLU A 60 8.69 -7.47 12.00
CA GLU A 60 9.50 -7.85 13.15
C GLU A 60 8.67 -8.00 14.43
N ALA A 61 7.73 -7.10 14.68
CA ALA A 61 6.81 -7.19 15.82
C ALA A 61 6.03 -8.52 15.78
N ASP A 62 5.54 -8.90 14.60
CA ASP A 62 4.84 -10.15 14.36
C ASP A 62 5.74 -11.38 14.57
N GLN A 63 7.00 -11.35 14.11
CA GLN A 63 7.98 -12.42 14.37
C GLN A 63 8.34 -12.57 15.86
N ARG A 64 8.24 -11.48 16.62
CA ARG A 64 8.37 -11.49 18.09
C ARG A 64 7.09 -11.93 18.81
N GLY A 65 6.01 -12.21 18.07
CA GLY A 65 4.72 -12.62 18.62
C GLY A 65 3.89 -11.47 19.21
N LEU A 66 4.28 -10.22 18.99
CA LEU A 66 3.64 -9.05 19.62
C LEU A 66 2.27 -8.70 19.03
N LEU A 67 1.99 -9.13 17.78
CA LEU A 67 0.83 -8.69 16.99
C LEU A 67 -0.08 -9.84 16.54
N ARG A 68 -0.03 -11.01 17.18
CA ARG A 68 -0.77 -12.18 16.69
C ARG A 68 -2.18 -12.21 17.29
N PRO A 69 -3.25 -11.97 16.50
CA PRO A 69 -4.60 -12.31 16.93
C PRO A 69 -4.70 -13.84 17.04
N ASP A 70 -5.36 -14.27 18.09
CA ASP A 70 -5.46 -15.65 18.55
C ASP A 70 -5.88 -16.65 17.44
N HIS A 71 -5.15 -17.76 17.32
CA HIS A 71 -5.43 -18.86 16.38
C HIS A 71 -6.33 -19.95 17.00
N SER A 72 -6.63 -19.86 18.30
CA SER A 72 -7.28 -20.94 19.06
C SER A 72 -8.81 -20.95 18.98
N ARG A 73 -9.45 -20.03 18.24
CA ARG A 73 -10.90 -20.10 17.93
C ARG A 73 -11.26 -20.45 16.48
N ALA A 74 -10.35 -20.28 15.52
CA ALA A 74 -10.65 -20.54 14.11
C ALA A 74 -10.44 -22.02 13.69
N ALA A 75 -9.83 -22.85 14.54
CA ALA A 75 -9.60 -24.26 14.28
C ALA A 75 -10.65 -25.20 14.90
N ASP A 76 -11.64 -24.69 15.64
CA ASP A 76 -12.62 -25.51 16.39
C ASP A 76 -14.01 -25.61 15.71
N TYR A 77 -14.06 -25.43 14.39
CA TYR A 77 -15.26 -25.72 13.59
C TYR A 77 -14.88 -26.60 12.40
N GLY A 78 -14.52 -27.85 12.68
CA GLY A 78 -14.21 -28.77 11.59
C GLY A 78 -13.67 -30.14 11.93
N GLU A 79 -14.09 -30.82 13.01
CA GLU A 79 -13.98 -32.28 13.03
C GLU A 79 -14.97 -32.94 14.01
N HIS A 80 -16.14 -33.31 13.49
CA HIS A 80 -16.91 -34.41 14.07
C HIS A 80 -16.14 -35.71 13.75
N GLY A 81 -15.24 -36.09 14.66
CA GLY A 81 -14.55 -37.38 14.66
C GLY A 81 -14.94 -38.15 15.92
N ASP A 82 -15.84 -39.10 15.73
CA ASP A 82 -16.18 -40.15 16.68
C ASP A 82 -14.90 -40.93 17.05
N TYR A 83 -14.47 -40.86 18.32
CA TYR A 83 -13.42 -41.73 18.84
C TYR A 83 -13.80 -42.24 20.23
N ASP A 84 -14.10 -43.53 20.24
CA ASP A 84 -14.11 -44.40 21.41
C ASP A 84 -12.77 -44.35 22.17
N ASP A 85 -12.90 -44.41 23.50
CA ASP A 85 -12.05 -45.12 24.47
C ASP A 85 -10.52 -44.85 24.47
N TYR A 86 -10.07 -44.04 25.45
CA TYR A 86 -8.73 -44.17 26.05
C TYR A 86 -8.73 -43.74 27.52
N ASP A 87 -8.45 -44.69 28.39
CA ASP A 87 -7.99 -44.48 29.76
C ASP A 87 -6.54 -43.94 29.76
N GLY A 88 -6.31 -42.75 30.32
CA GLY A 88 -4.98 -42.18 30.41
C GLY A 88 -4.87 -41.08 31.46
N HIS A 89 -4.36 -41.45 32.65
CA HIS A 89 -4.00 -40.51 33.71
C HIS A 89 -2.96 -39.48 33.22
N GLY A 90 -3.36 -38.22 33.13
CA GLY A 90 -2.46 -37.09 32.91
C GLY A 90 -2.29 -36.27 34.18
N ASP A 91 -1.12 -36.35 34.82
CA ASP A 91 -0.59 -35.28 35.66
C ASP A 91 -0.14 -34.16 34.71
N TYR A 92 -0.98 -33.14 34.55
CA TYR A 92 -0.63 -31.93 33.82
C TYR A 92 -0.04 -30.93 34.83
N ASP A 93 1.27 -30.71 34.80
CA ASP A 93 1.90 -29.64 35.55
C ASP A 93 1.71 -28.31 34.81
N GLY A 94 0.86 -27.43 35.34
CA GLY A 94 0.53 -26.12 34.76
C GLY A 94 1.67 -25.09 34.78
N ARG A 95 2.90 -25.48 34.40
CA ARG A 95 4.09 -24.60 34.33
C ARG A 95 4.30 -23.94 32.98
N ASP A 96 3.65 -24.40 31.91
CA ASP A 96 3.85 -23.86 30.56
C ASP A 96 2.93 -22.68 30.20
N GLU A 97 1.87 -22.39 30.97
CA GLU A 97 0.93 -21.29 30.66
C GLU A 97 1.56 -19.90 30.83
N ALA A 98 2.51 -19.72 31.75
CA ALA A 98 3.12 -18.42 32.02
C ALA A 98 4.10 -17.94 30.94
N ARG A 99 4.59 -18.85 30.07
CA ARG A 99 5.53 -18.51 28.99
C ARG A 99 4.82 -18.14 27.67
N ASN A 100 3.51 -18.42 27.58
CA ASN A 100 2.65 -18.18 26.43
C ASN A 100 1.44 -17.29 26.76
N ALA A 101 1.47 -16.57 27.90
CA ALA A 101 0.45 -15.58 28.23
C ALA A 101 0.44 -14.49 27.16
N ARG A 102 -0.72 -14.32 26.52
CA ARG A 102 -0.93 -13.46 25.36
C ARG A 102 -0.97 -12.00 25.81
N PRO A 103 -0.51 -11.06 24.96
CA PRO A 103 -0.82 -9.67 25.20
C PRO A 103 -2.33 -9.45 25.04
N ASP A 104 -2.93 -8.75 26.00
CA ASP A 104 -4.22 -8.07 25.79
C ASP A 104 -4.11 -7.12 24.57
N GLU A 105 -5.23 -6.76 23.92
CA GLU A 105 -5.23 -5.86 22.75
C GLU A 105 -4.52 -4.53 23.05
N SER A 106 -4.74 -3.99 24.26
CA SER A 106 -4.04 -2.82 24.78
C SER A 106 -2.53 -3.05 24.94
N GLU A 107 -2.12 -4.25 25.37
CA GLU A 107 -0.71 -4.61 25.54
C GLU A 107 -0.01 -4.82 24.20
N ALA A 108 -0.69 -5.36 23.19
CA ALA A 108 -0.15 -5.51 21.83
C ALA A 108 0.10 -4.14 21.17
N ALA A 109 -0.85 -3.21 21.32
CA ALA A 109 -0.70 -1.84 20.88
C ALA A 109 0.46 -1.13 21.60
N GLU A 110 0.58 -1.27 22.92
CA GLU A 110 1.68 -0.72 23.71
C GLU A 110 3.04 -1.30 23.28
N ALA A 111 3.13 -2.62 23.13
CA ALA A 111 4.34 -3.29 22.67
C ALA A 111 4.77 -2.85 21.25
N LEU A 112 3.81 -2.58 20.36
CA LEU A 112 4.09 -2.02 19.05
C LEU A 112 4.65 -0.59 19.16
N ARG A 113 4.07 0.26 20.01
CA ARG A 113 4.57 1.63 20.24
C ARG A 113 5.99 1.61 20.79
N ASP A 114 6.26 0.74 21.77
CA ASP A 114 7.60 0.58 22.35
C ASP A 114 8.63 0.14 21.32
N LEU A 115 8.30 -0.87 20.51
CA LEU A 115 9.19 -1.33 19.44
C LEU A 115 9.38 -0.23 18.38
N ALA A 116 8.32 0.46 17.98
CA ALA A 116 8.40 1.56 17.02
C ALA A 116 9.30 2.69 17.53
N ALA A 117 9.21 3.03 18.82
CA ALA A 117 10.08 4.01 19.46
C ALA A 117 11.54 3.54 19.49
N GLU A 118 11.80 2.28 19.88
CA GLU A 118 13.15 1.70 19.85
C GLU A 118 13.75 1.78 18.43
N ARG A 119 12.96 1.42 17.42
CA ARG A 119 13.40 1.37 16.01
C ARG A 119 13.41 2.72 15.31
N ALA A 120 12.76 3.73 15.89
CA ALA A 120 12.92 5.11 15.47
C ALA A 120 14.30 5.67 15.82
N GLU A 121 14.95 5.17 16.87
CA GLU A 121 16.27 5.62 17.32
C GLU A 121 17.41 4.70 16.87
N ARG A 122 17.18 3.38 16.84
CA ARG A 122 18.21 2.36 16.55
C ARG A 122 17.85 1.57 15.29
N SER A 123 18.00 2.20 14.13
CA SER A 123 18.04 1.45 12.86
C SER A 123 19.41 0.75 12.70
N ALA A 124 19.48 -0.29 11.87
CA ALA A 124 20.73 -1.01 11.55
C ALA A 124 21.85 -0.08 11.03
N ASN A 125 21.47 1.09 10.47
CA ASN A 125 22.39 2.14 10.02
C ASN A 125 22.42 3.38 10.94
N HIS A 126 21.85 3.31 12.15
CA HIS A 126 21.69 4.45 13.09
C HIS A 126 21.00 5.69 12.52
N THR A 127 20.33 5.57 11.37
CA THR A 127 19.47 6.65 10.84
C THR A 127 18.09 6.53 11.47
N PRO A 128 17.50 7.64 11.94
CA PRO A 128 16.14 7.63 12.41
C PRO A 128 15.16 7.12 11.36
N ALA A 129 14.10 6.44 11.80
CA ALA A 129 13.02 6.07 10.90
C ALA A 129 12.43 7.33 10.23
N PRO A 130 12.07 7.28 8.93
CA PRO A 130 11.42 8.40 8.26
C PRO A 130 10.20 8.88 9.05
N ALA A 131 9.93 10.19 9.06
CA ALA A 131 8.81 10.75 9.83
C ALA A 131 7.48 10.04 9.52
N TYR A 132 7.20 9.83 8.23
CA TYR A 132 6.00 9.13 7.78
C TYR A 132 5.94 7.65 8.22
N ALA A 133 7.09 6.99 8.38
CA ALA A 133 7.09 5.61 8.91
C ALA A 133 6.67 5.58 10.38
N ARG A 134 7.06 6.59 11.16
CA ARG A 134 6.65 6.72 12.57
C ARG A 134 5.18 7.05 12.71
N GLU A 135 4.67 7.90 11.81
CA GLU A 135 3.24 8.22 11.72
C GLU A 135 2.41 6.97 11.44
N ILE A 136 2.78 6.18 10.43
CA ILE A 136 2.13 4.89 10.14
C ILE A 136 2.14 3.98 11.37
N LEU A 137 3.30 3.81 12.02
CA LEU A 137 3.41 2.89 13.16
C LEU A 137 2.58 3.35 14.36
N ALA A 138 2.56 4.65 14.66
CA ALA A 138 1.73 5.21 15.71
C ALA A 138 0.26 5.01 15.40
N GLY A 139 -0.18 5.37 14.20
CA GLY A 139 -1.57 5.21 13.79
C GLY A 139 -2.04 3.75 13.73
N VAL A 140 -1.20 2.84 13.24
CA VAL A 140 -1.49 1.39 13.30
C VAL A 140 -1.58 0.90 14.73
N ALA A 141 -0.74 1.39 15.65
CA ALA A 141 -0.83 1.00 17.06
C ALA A 141 -2.09 1.57 17.74
N ASP A 142 -2.52 2.77 17.36
CA ASP A 142 -3.72 3.41 17.89
C ASP A 142 -5.02 2.75 17.43
N HIS A 143 -4.99 2.06 16.28
CA HIS A 143 -6.14 1.39 15.67
C HIS A 143 -5.90 -0.10 15.41
N LEU A 144 -5.02 -0.75 16.18
CA LEU A 144 -4.53 -2.08 15.84
C LEU A 144 -5.67 -3.13 15.76
N ALA A 145 -6.59 -3.08 16.71
CA ALA A 145 -7.71 -4.01 16.78
C ALA A 145 -8.67 -3.79 15.60
N GLU A 146 -9.04 -2.54 15.31
CA GLU A 146 -9.93 -2.18 14.22
C GLU A 146 -9.31 -2.47 12.84
N VAL A 147 -8.01 -2.24 12.69
CA VAL A 147 -7.24 -2.60 11.49
C VAL A 147 -7.30 -4.11 11.26
N ASP A 148 -7.00 -4.92 12.29
CA ASP A 148 -6.99 -6.37 12.16
C ASP A 148 -8.39 -6.93 11.93
N GLU A 149 -9.42 -6.40 12.60
CA GLU A 149 -10.82 -6.76 12.39
C GLU A 149 -11.30 -6.44 10.98
N ALA A 150 -10.98 -5.25 10.45
CA ALA A 150 -11.31 -4.89 9.08
C ALA A 150 -10.66 -5.85 8.10
N ILE A 151 -9.37 -6.16 8.28
CA ILE A 151 -8.66 -7.10 7.41
C ILE A 151 -9.32 -8.48 7.46
N GLU A 152 -9.60 -9.03 8.64
CA GLU A 152 -10.21 -10.35 8.81
C GLU A 152 -11.60 -10.44 8.17
N THR A 153 -12.43 -9.41 8.39
CA THR A 153 -13.79 -9.32 7.85
C THR A 153 -13.82 -9.41 6.33
N TYR A 154 -12.87 -8.74 5.65
CA TYR A 154 -12.86 -8.66 4.19
C TYR A 154 -11.92 -9.66 3.51
N ALA A 155 -11.18 -10.49 4.26
CA ALA A 155 -10.24 -11.48 3.74
C ALA A 155 -10.88 -12.74 3.11
N GLN A 156 -12.19 -12.76 2.85
CA GLN A 156 -12.89 -13.84 2.12
C GLN A 156 -12.62 -15.25 2.70
N GLY A 157 -12.65 -15.38 4.03
CA GLY A 157 -12.44 -16.66 4.72
C GLY A 157 -10.97 -17.09 4.84
N TRP A 158 -10.01 -16.26 4.43
CA TRP A 158 -8.59 -16.49 4.70
C TRP A 158 -8.17 -15.76 5.96
N ALA A 159 -8.07 -16.49 7.07
CA ALA A 159 -7.71 -15.91 8.36
C ALA A 159 -6.40 -15.10 8.27
N LEU A 160 -6.35 -13.94 8.94
CA LEU A 160 -5.20 -13.04 8.96
C LEU A 160 -3.91 -13.75 9.40
N ALA A 161 -4.01 -14.71 10.31
CA ALA A 161 -2.92 -15.57 10.76
C ALA A 161 -2.33 -16.48 9.66
N ARG A 162 -3.10 -16.81 8.62
CA ARG A 162 -2.66 -17.65 7.48
C ARG A 162 -2.00 -16.85 6.37
N MET A 163 -2.11 -15.52 6.39
CA MET A 163 -1.39 -14.66 5.44
C MET A 163 0.12 -14.74 5.71
N PRO A 164 0.97 -14.69 4.66
CA PRO A 164 2.40 -14.45 4.83
C PRO A 164 2.61 -13.24 5.76
N ALA A 165 3.54 -13.33 6.71
CA ALA A 165 3.73 -12.27 7.70
C ALA A 165 4.05 -10.91 7.06
N VAL A 166 4.72 -10.91 5.90
CA VAL A 166 4.96 -9.71 5.10
C VAL A 166 3.66 -9.15 4.52
N ASP A 167 2.78 -10.00 3.98
CA ASP A 167 1.49 -9.57 3.42
C ASP A 167 0.57 -8.98 4.50
N ARG A 168 0.54 -9.60 5.68
CA ARG A 168 -0.17 -9.07 6.85
C ARG A 168 0.36 -7.71 7.28
N ALA A 169 1.67 -7.54 7.33
CA ALA A 169 2.28 -6.24 7.65
C ALA A 169 1.93 -5.17 6.59
N ILE A 170 1.94 -5.53 5.30
CA ILE A 170 1.51 -4.63 4.22
C ILE A 170 0.03 -4.27 4.35
N ALA A 171 -0.83 -5.26 4.62
CA ALA A 171 -2.27 -5.06 4.78
C ALA A 171 -2.57 -4.12 5.96
N ARG A 172 -1.88 -4.26 7.10
CA ARG A 172 -2.02 -3.37 8.26
C ARG A 172 -1.68 -1.92 7.92
N VAL A 173 -0.54 -1.68 7.26
CA VAL A 173 -0.15 -0.34 6.82
C VAL A 173 -1.20 0.27 5.90
N ALA A 174 -1.59 -0.46 4.85
CA ALA A 174 -2.50 0.05 3.84
C ALA A 174 -3.91 0.27 4.37
N THR A 175 -4.41 -0.64 5.22
CA THR A 175 -5.72 -0.50 5.86
C THR A 175 -5.75 0.74 6.75
N TRP A 176 -4.69 0.96 7.53
CA TRP A 176 -4.59 2.18 8.33
C TRP A 176 -4.62 3.44 7.45
N GLU A 177 -3.83 3.46 6.37
CA GLU A 177 -3.82 4.61 5.45
C GLU A 177 -5.19 4.85 4.82
N ILE A 178 -5.88 3.80 4.38
CA ILE A 178 -7.19 3.89 3.72
C ILE A 178 -8.25 4.47 4.66
N VAL A 179 -8.29 4.01 5.92
CA VAL A 179 -9.39 4.33 6.82
C VAL A 179 -9.09 5.58 7.64
N TRP A 180 -7.88 5.75 8.17
CA TRP A 180 -7.58 6.83 9.13
C TRP A 180 -6.59 7.89 8.65
N ASN A 181 -5.98 7.76 7.45
CA ASN A 181 -5.08 8.79 6.92
C ASN A 181 -5.74 9.63 5.81
N ASP A 182 -6.30 10.78 6.18
CA ASP A 182 -6.94 11.72 5.24
C ASP A 182 -5.98 12.35 4.21
N ASP A 183 -4.65 12.21 4.37
CA ASP A 183 -3.66 12.71 3.42
C ASP A 183 -3.35 11.71 2.28
N VAL A 184 -3.99 10.53 2.28
CA VAL A 184 -3.76 9.46 1.31
C VAL A 184 -5.07 8.92 0.75
N ASP A 185 -5.31 9.15 -0.53
CA ASP A 185 -6.45 8.56 -1.22
C ASP A 185 -6.35 7.02 -1.24
N ALA A 186 -7.48 6.34 -1.01
CA ALA A 186 -7.53 4.87 -0.96
C ALA A 186 -6.91 4.18 -2.21
N PRO A 187 -7.16 4.63 -3.46
CA PRO A 187 -6.50 4.03 -4.63
C PRO A 187 -4.97 4.14 -4.60
N VAL A 188 -4.42 5.21 -4.01
CA VAL A 188 -2.97 5.41 -3.87
C VAL A 188 -2.41 4.44 -2.83
N ALA A 189 -3.07 4.29 -1.68
CA ALA A 189 -2.68 3.32 -0.66
C ALA A 189 -2.69 1.88 -1.22
N VAL A 190 -3.71 1.52 -2.01
CA VAL A 190 -3.81 0.21 -2.66
C VAL A 190 -2.66 -0.02 -3.65
N ASP A 191 -2.35 0.93 -4.53
CA ASP A 191 -1.26 0.77 -5.52
C ASP A 191 0.12 0.66 -4.85
N GLU A 192 0.35 1.42 -3.78
CA GLU A 192 1.58 1.34 -2.98
C GLU A 192 1.68 -0.02 -2.26
N ALA A 193 0.58 -0.54 -1.71
CA ALA A 193 0.55 -1.88 -1.12
C ALA A 193 0.88 -2.97 -2.14
N MET A 194 0.28 -2.91 -3.34
CA MET A 194 0.59 -3.84 -4.43
C MET A 194 2.05 -3.73 -4.88
N THR A 195 2.62 -2.52 -4.87
CA THR A 195 4.03 -2.28 -5.20
C THR A 195 4.96 -2.91 -4.16
N LEU A 196 4.67 -2.74 -2.87
CA LEU A 196 5.43 -3.37 -1.80
C LEU A 196 5.33 -4.90 -1.84
N ALA A 197 4.14 -5.44 -2.12
CA ALA A 197 3.92 -6.87 -2.25
C ALA A 197 4.78 -7.49 -3.36
N ARG A 198 4.87 -6.82 -4.53
CA ARG A 198 5.76 -7.22 -5.64
C ARG A 198 7.24 -7.22 -5.25
N MET A 199 7.62 -6.35 -4.31
CA MET A 199 9.02 -6.18 -3.91
C MET A 199 9.44 -7.12 -2.77
N LEU A 200 8.50 -7.50 -1.91
CA LEU A 200 8.80 -8.11 -0.60
C LEU A 200 8.16 -9.49 -0.39
N SER A 201 7.22 -9.89 -1.23
CA SER A 201 6.41 -11.09 -1.04
C SER A 201 6.38 -11.98 -2.28
N THR A 202 5.33 -12.79 -2.44
CA THR A 202 5.17 -13.76 -3.54
C THR A 202 4.43 -13.16 -4.75
N ASP A 203 4.46 -13.87 -5.88
CA ASP A 203 3.83 -13.41 -7.13
C ASP A 203 2.29 -13.26 -7.03
N ASP A 204 1.64 -14.01 -6.15
CA ASP A 204 0.20 -13.96 -5.93
C ASP A 204 -0.23 -12.82 -5.00
N SER A 205 0.68 -12.34 -4.14
CA SER A 205 0.41 -11.36 -3.09
C SER A 205 -0.16 -10.02 -3.60
N PRO A 206 0.35 -9.40 -4.69
CA PRO A 206 -0.19 -8.14 -5.18
C PRO A 206 -1.66 -8.24 -5.61
N ARG A 207 -2.04 -9.35 -6.28
CA ARG A 207 -3.42 -9.56 -6.73
C ARG A 207 -4.35 -9.77 -5.54
N TYR A 208 -3.92 -10.56 -4.58
CA TYR A 208 -4.67 -10.83 -3.36
C TYR A 208 -4.90 -9.54 -2.55
N LEU A 209 -3.82 -8.81 -2.22
CA LEU A 209 -3.88 -7.58 -1.44
C LEU A 209 -4.67 -6.49 -2.15
N GLY A 210 -4.52 -6.34 -3.48
CA GLY A 210 -5.31 -5.37 -4.25
C GLY A 210 -6.81 -5.64 -4.17
N GLY A 211 -7.22 -6.91 -4.25
CA GLY A 211 -8.64 -7.28 -4.10
C GLY A 211 -9.18 -7.06 -2.69
N LEU A 212 -8.39 -7.38 -1.66
CA LEU A 212 -8.74 -7.18 -0.26
C LEU A 212 -8.87 -5.69 0.08
N LEU A 213 -7.82 -4.91 -0.18
CA LEU A 213 -7.75 -3.49 0.16
C LEU A 213 -8.71 -2.65 -0.69
N GLY A 214 -9.02 -3.09 -1.92
CA GLY A 214 -10.08 -2.46 -2.72
C GLY A 214 -11.45 -2.52 -2.03
N ARG A 215 -11.83 -3.69 -1.48
CA ARG A 215 -13.10 -3.83 -0.73
C ARG A 215 -13.12 -2.99 0.55
N ILE A 216 -11.99 -2.90 1.25
CA ILE A 216 -11.85 -2.03 2.42
C ILE A 216 -12.01 -0.56 2.00
N GLY A 217 -11.36 -0.15 0.92
CA GLY A 217 -11.45 1.20 0.36
C GLY A 217 -12.87 1.61 -0.02
N ASP A 218 -13.65 0.70 -0.59
CA ASP A 218 -15.06 0.95 -0.92
C ASP A 218 -15.95 1.23 0.32
N LEU A 219 -15.47 0.88 1.52
CA LEU A 219 -16.19 0.97 2.79
C LEU A 219 -15.51 1.89 3.81
N ALA A 220 -14.43 2.58 3.43
CA ALA A 220 -13.57 3.33 4.35
C ALA A 220 -14.34 4.34 5.21
N ASP A 221 -15.30 5.05 4.63
CA ASP A 221 -16.14 6.04 5.35
C ASP A 221 -17.00 5.42 6.45
N THR A 222 -17.29 4.11 6.38
CA THR A 222 -18.10 3.39 7.38
C THR A 222 -17.25 2.76 8.48
N LEU A 223 -15.93 2.64 8.27
CA LEU A 223 -14.99 1.99 9.19
C LEU A 223 -14.28 2.98 10.14
N ARG A 224 -14.49 4.28 9.95
CA ARG A 224 -13.96 5.37 10.81
C ARG A 224 -14.79 5.54 12.08
#